data_AF-A0A3R6KS78-F1
#
_entry.id   AF-A0A3R6KS78-F1
#
_cell.length_a   1.000
_cell.length_b   1.000
_cell.length_c   1.000
_cell.angle_alpha   90.00
_cell.angle_beta   90.00
_cell.angle_gamma   90.00
#
_symmetry.space_group_name_H-M   'P 1'
#
loop_
_entity.id
_entity.type
_entity.pdbx_description
1 polymer ?
#
loop_
_entity_poly.entity_id
_entity_poly.type
_entity_poly.pdbx_seq_one_letter_code
_entity_poly.pdbx_strand_id
1 'polypeptide(L)'
;MEEADMERNGENLQINFHGNKLTLALDEIKYFEGRAMRVFVTMMDEHQISFDGNLDELWELLDGTHFVRCHPNYLVSCKAIVAVYPAHILLDNRLIAISPYYHELICSKVDELQMWLRQRKAREEWGILQGISGTYEGTLIPIRRDEDVVIGRDPEEADVIFETPEISRKHCSISYLGPKEGFLIADFSTNGTYVLGGDELPEGQPVQVPVGSRISLSNGKAVFVLV
;
A
#
# COMPACT_ATOMS: atom_id res chain seq x y z
N MET A 1 12.13 -8.77 38.92
CA MET A 1 11.19 -9.02 37.82
C MET A 1 12.00 -9.62 36.71
N GLU A 2 11.50 -10.68 36.10
CA GLU A 2 12.18 -11.40 35.03
C GLU A 2 11.87 -10.67 33.72
N GLU A 3 12.88 -10.43 32.90
CA GLU A 3 12.75 -9.68 31.64
C GLU A 3 11.90 -10.47 30.64
N ALA A 4 11.06 -9.80 29.84
CA ALA A 4 10.24 -10.48 28.85
C ALA A 4 11.13 -10.97 27.70
N ASP A 5 10.91 -12.21 27.25
CA ASP A 5 11.62 -12.75 26.09
C ASP A 5 10.93 -12.29 24.81
N MET A 6 11.69 -11.69 23.90
CA MET A 6 11.19 -11.04 22.68
C MET A 6 11.76 -11.72 21.44
N GLU A 7 10.88 -12.14 20.53
CA GLU A 7 11.28 -12.76 19.28
C GLU A 7 10.52 -12.13 18.11
N ARG A 8 11.22 -11.89 16.99
CA ARG A 8 10.57 -11.51 15.74
C ARG A 8 10.32 -12.72 14.87
N ASN A 9 9.08 -12.86 14.41
CA ASN A 9 8.67 -13.91 13.50
C ASN A 9 7.97 -13.28 12.28
N GLY A 10 8.76 -12.99 11.23
CA GLY A 10 8.29 -12.29 10.03
C GLY A 10 7.74 -10.90 10.36
N GLU A 11 6.45 -10.70 10.07
CA GLU A 11 5.69 -9.46 10.28
C GLU A 11 5.09 -9.33 11.70
N ASN A 12 5.51 -10.19 12.63
CA ASN A 12 5.01 -10.18 14.00
C ASN A 12 6.14 -10.08 15.03
N LEU A 13 5.90 -9.31 16.07
CA LEU A 13 6.67 -9.30 17.31
C LEU A 13 5.97 -10.22 18.33
N GLN A 14 6.70 -11.20 18.84
CA GLN A 14 6.24 -12.10 19.89
C GLN A 14 6.91 -11.72 21.21
N ILE A 15 6.10 -11.58 22.26
CA ILE A 15 6.55 -11.21 23.60
C ILE A 15 6.04 -12.27 24.55
N ASN A 16 6.96 -12.94 25.23
CA ASN A 16 6.68 -14.02 26.17
C ASN A 16 6.87 -13.52 27.61
N PHE A 17 5.86 -13.69 28.45
CA PHE A 17 5.91 -13.33 29.87
C PHE A 17 5.14 -14.34 30.73
N HIS A 18 5.81 -14.94 31.72
CA HIS A 18 5.23 -15.87 32.70
C HIS A 18 4.25 -16.92 32.11
N GLY A 19 4.63 -17.54 30.99
CA GLY A 19 3.84 -18.59 30.31
C GLY A 19 2.72 -18.10 29.38
N ASN A 20 2.51 -16.78 29.29
CA ASN A 20 1.64 -16.17 28.30
C ASN A 20 2.44 -15.64 27.11
N LYS A 21 1.83 -15.69 25.93
CA LYS A 21 2.41 -15.22 24.68
C LYS A 21 1.53 -14.13 24.10
N LEU A 22 2.10 -12.96 23.89
CA LEU A 22 1.50 -11.86 23.13
C LEU A 22 2.12 -11.83 21.74
N THR A 23 1.31 -11.67 20.72
CA THR A 23 1.77 -11.48 19.34
C THR A 23 1.20 -10.17 18.82
N LEU A 24 2.07 -9.29 18.34
CA LEU A 24 1.74 -7.99 17.79
C LEU A 24 2.16 -7.94 16.32
N ALA A 25 1.25 -7.60 15.42
CA ALA A 25 1.60 -7.33 14.04
C ALA A 25 2.38 -6.01 13.96
N LEU A 26 3.57 -6.02 13.36
CA LEU A 26 4.44 -4.83 13.29
C LEU A 26 3.73 -3.64 12.64
N ASP A 27 2.89 -3.95 11.66
CA ASP A 27 2.18 -2.98 10.83
C ASP A 27 0.97 -2.31 11.52
N GLU A 28 0.64 -2.77 12.73
CA GLU A 28 -0.39 -2.22 13.63
C GLU A 28 0.21 -1.44 14.81
N ILE A 29 1.54 -1.45 14.96
CA ILE A 29 2.23 -0.72 16.02
C ILE A 29 2.50 0.71 15.55
N LYS A 30 2.16 1.70 16.37
CA LYS A 30 2.40 3.12 16.07
C LYS A 30 3.79 3.56 16.52
N TYR A 31 4.14 3.30 17.77
CA TYR A 31 5.47 3.56 18.31
C TYR A 31 5.71 2.78 19.60
N PHE A 32 6.99 2.62 19.93
CA PHE A 32 7.44 2.14 21.24
C PHE A 32 8.03 3.30 22.03
N GLU A 33 7.76 3.32 23.33
CA GLU A 33 8.32 4.25 24.29
C GLU A 33 8.96 3.51 25.46
N GLY A 34 10.24 3.74 25.70
CA GLY A 34 10.97 3.18 26.83
C GLY A 34 10.85 4.09 28.04
N ARG A 35 10.42 3.54 29.17
CA ARG A 35 10.36 4.24 30.45
C ARG A 35 10.89 3.32 31.55
N ALA A 36 12.05 3.67 32.11
CA ALA A 36 12.75 2.82 33.07
C ALA A 36 13.00 1.41 32.50
N MET A 37 12.56 0.35 33.19
CA MET A 37 12.75 -1.04 32.75
C MET A 37 11.55 -1.59 31.94
N ARG A 38 10.73 -0.72 31.37
CA ARG A 38 9.52 -1.11 30.64
C ARG A 38 9.47 -0.47 29.27
N VAL A 39 9.00 -1.26 28.32
CA VAL A 39 8.62 -0.79 26.98
C VAL A 39 7.11 -0.66 26.93
N PHE A 40 6.64 0.49 26.48
CA PHE A 40 5.25 0.77 26.19
C PHE A 40 5.05 0.76 24.68
N VAL A 41 4.10 -0.03 24.21
CA VAL A 41 3.70 -0.11 22.80
C VAL A 41 2.39 0.62 22.65
N THR A 42 2.35 1.67 21.85
CA THR A 42 1.08 2.27 21.42
C THR A 42 0.76 1.74 20.03
N MET A 43 -0.44 1.18 19.89
CA MET A 43 -0.97 0.64 18.64
C MET A 43 -1.63 1.75 17.81
N MET A 44 -1.89 1.50 16.53
CA MET A 44 -2.44 2.49 15.59
C MET A 44 -3.83 2.98 15.98
N ASP A 45 -4.62 2.15 16.66
CA ASP A 45 -5.94 2.47 17.23
C ASP A 45 -5.84 3.06 18.66
N GLU A 46 -4.65 3.50 19.06
CA GLU A 46 -4.32 4.17 20.33
C GLU A 46 -4.35 3.30 21.59
N HIS A 47 -4.70 2.01 21.53
CA HIS A 47 -4.57 1.17 22.71
C HIS A 47 -3.08 0.96 23.06
N GLN A 48 -2.79 0.87 24.36
CA GLN A 48 -1.42 0.76 24.85
C GLN A 48 -1.21 -0.55 25.61
N ILE A 49 -0.09 -1.20 25.32
CA ILE A 49 0.38 -2.40 26.01
C ILE A 49 1.76 -2.09 26.59
N SER A 50 2.15 -2.76 27.68
CA SER A 50 3.52 -2.64 28.20
C SER A 50 4.07 -3.96 28.70
N PHE A 51 5.38 -4.12 28.62
CA PHE A 51 6.12 -5.28 29.09
C PHE A 51 7.48 -4.85 29.64
N ASP A 52 8.10 -5.71 30.44
CA ASP A 52 9.45 -5.49 30.96
C ASP A 52 10.47 -5.73 29.84
N GLY A 53 11.42 -4.81 29.66
CA GLY A 53 12.42 -4.91 28.61
C GLY A 53 13.06 -3.58 28.23
N ASN A 54 13.97 -3.66 27.27
CA ASN A 54 14.79 -2.56 26.79
C ASN A 54 14.51 -2.27 25.31
N LEU A 55 14.48 -0.98 24.97
CA LEU A 55 14.30 -0.51 23.60
C LEU A 55 15.50 -0.81 22.68
N ASP A 56 16.74 -0.88 23.17
CA ASP A 56 17.93 -1.17 22.36
C ASP A 56 17.91 -2.60 21.83
N GLU A 57 17.57 -3.58 22.69
CA GLU A 57 17.38 -4.97 22.28
C GLU A 57 16.25 -5.11 21.27
N LEU A 58 15.13 -4.41 21.53
CA LEU A 58 14.01 -4.38 20.59
C LEU A 58 14.41 -3.77 19.24
N TRP A 59 15.29 -2.77 19.23
CA TRP A 59 15.79 -2.16 18.00
C TRP A 59 16.70 -3.11 17.22
N GLU A 60 17.53 -3.91 17.88
CA GLU A 60 18.35 -4.92 17.20
C GLU A 60 17.50 -6.03 16.59
N LEU A 61 16.40 -6.40 17.24
CA LEU A 61 15.45 -7.41 16.78
C LEU A 61 14.61 -6.92 15.58
N LEU A 62 14.22 -5.65 15.61
CA LEU A 62 13.47 -5.00 14.55
C LEU A 62 14.45 -4.43 13.53
N ASP A 63 14.84 -5.22 12.51
CA ASP A 63 15.72 -4.96 11.34
C ASP A 63 15.70 -3.57 10.63
N GLY A 64 15.03 -2.56 11.19
CA GLY A 64 14.96 -1.20 10.70
C GLY A 64 14.01 -1.03 9.52
N THR A 65 13.25 -2.05 9.11
CA THR A 65 12.34 -1.95 7.95
C THR A 65 11.04 -1.22 8.29
N HIS A 66 10.43 -1.56 9.42
CA HIS A 66 9.15 -1.02 9.85
C HIS A 66 9.30 0.19 10.78
N PHE A 67 10.44 0.31 11.45
CA PHE A 67 10.65 1.30 12.51
C PHE A 67 11.92 2.11 12.29
N VAL A 68 11.92 3.31 12.86
CA VAL A 68 13.08 4.20 12.97
C VAL A 68 13.32 4.55 14.43
N ARG A 69 14.59 4.46 14.87
CA ARG A 69 15.01 5.00 16.17
C ARG A 69 15.20 6.50 16.06
N CYS A 70 14.41 7.26 16.82
CA CYS A 70 14.47 8.73 16.80
C CYS A 70 15.01 9.36 18.08
N HIS A 71 14.95 8.61 19.18
CA HIS A 71 15.38 9.05 20.51
C HIS A 71 15.80 7.81 21.32
N PRO A 72 16.66 7.93 22.35
CA PRO A 72 16.99 6.81 23.23
C PRO A 72 15.76 6.11 23.85
N ASN A 73 14.65 6.83 23.95
CA ASN A 73 13.40 6.30 24.52
C ASN A 73 12.29 6.10 23.48
N TYR A 74 12.55 6.23 22.18
CA TYR A 74 11.49 6.10 21.16
C TYR A 74 11.94 5.38 19.89
N LEU A 75 11.14 4.36 19.51
CA LEU A 75 11.09 3.78 18.17
C LEU A 75 9.75 4.12 17.54
N VAL A 76 9.76 4.64 16.32
CA VAL A 76 8.55 5.09 15.64
C VAL A 76 8.31 4.25 14.40
N SER A 77 7.06 3.81 14.20
CA SER A 77 6.67 3.12 12.97
C SER A 77 6.75 4.07 11.79
N CYS A 78 7.42 3.66 10.72
CA CYS A 78 7.56 4.44 9.50
C CYS A 78 6.19 4.74 8.87
N LYS A 79 5.24 3.81 9.00
CA LYS A 79 3.84 3.94 8.53
C LYS A 79 3.05 4.99 9.32
N ALA A 80 3.43 5.26 10.56
CA ALA A 80 2.76 6.24 11.42
C ALA A 80 3.26 7.68 11.21
N ILE A 81 4.37 7.86 10.48
CA ILE A 81 4.98 9.18 10.27
C ILE A 81 4.14 9.99 9.30
N VAL A 82 3.59 11.10 9.80
CA VAL A 82 2.88 12.09 8.99
C VAL A 82 3.85 13.11 8.40
N ALA A 83 4.77 13.61 9.23
CA ALA A 83 5.78 14.56 8.82
C ALA A 83 7.01 14.49 9.73
N VAL A 84 8.12 15.07 9.28
CA VAL A 84 9.33 15.19 10.08
C VAL A 84 9.83 16.62 10.01
N TYR A 85 10.12 17.14 11.18
CA TYR A 85 10.68 18.46 11.44
C TYR A 85 12.10 18.30 12.01
N PRO A 86 12.93 19.35 11.98
CA PRO A 86 14.33 19.26 12.43
C PRO A 86 14.54 18.65 13.82
N ALA A 87 13.60 18.82 14.75
CA ALA A 87 13.73 18.28 16.11
C ALA A 87 12.60 17.33 16.52
N HIS A 88 11.64 17.04 15.62
CA HIS A 88 10.45 16.27 15.97
C HIS A 88 9.92 15.45 14.79
N ILE A 89 9.40 14.26 15.07
CA ILE A 89 8.55 13.50 14.15
C ILE A 89 7.10 13.77 14.52
N LEU A 90 6.30 14.16 13.53
CA LEU A 90 4.85 14.26 13.65
C LEU A 90 4.24 12.91 13.30
N LEU A 91 3.56 12.34 14.28
CA LEU A 91 2.55 11.30 14.10
C LEU A 91 1.18 11.98 14.11
N ASP A 92 0.13 11.25 13.72
CA ASP A 92 -1.27 11.73 13.56
C ASP A 92 -1.64 12.95 14.44
N ASN A 93 -1.58 12.82 15.78
CA ASN A 93 -1.84 13.90 16.73
C ASN A 93 -0.73 14.09 17.78
N ARG A 94 0.52 13.66 17.50
CA ARG A 94 1.60 13.70 18.49
C ARG A 94 2.96 14.03 17.88
N LEU A 95 3.72 14.89 18.55
CA LEU A 95 5.11 15.16 18.25
C LEU A 95 6.02 14.29 19.12
N ILE A 96 6.91 13.52 18.49
CA ILE A 96 7.95 12.74 19.15
C ILE A 96 9.30 13.42 18.93
N ALA A 97 10.04 13.68 20.01
CA ALA A 97 11.32 14.36 19.93
C ALA A 97 12.37 13.53 19.18
N ILE A 98 13.25 14.23 18.47
CA ILE A 98 14.45 13.69 17.84
C ILE A 98 15.65 14.07 18.71
N SER A 99 16.43 13.09 19.16
CA SER A 99 17.70 13.41 19.82
C SER A 99 18.77 13.77 18.77
N PRO A 100 19.72 14.68 19.08
CA PRO A 100 20.78 15.06 18.16
C PRO A 100 21.61 13.88 17.63
N TYR A 101 21.81 12.85 18.45
CA TYR A 101 22.53 11.63 18.07
C TYR A 101 21.87 10.89 16.90
N TYR A 102 20.54 10.89 16.85
CA TYR A 102 19.78 10.20 15.80
C TYR A 102 19.42 11.12 14.62
N HIS A 103 19.70 12.42 14.70
CA HIS A 103 19.24 13.40 13.71
C HIS A 103 19.66 13.03 12.28
N GLU A 104 20.95 12.76 12.04
CA GLU A 104 21.45 12.43 10.70
C GLU A 104 20.87 11.11 10.16
N LEU A 105 20.81 10.07 11.00
CA LEU A 105 20.19 8.79 10.67
C LEU A 105 18.72 8.96 10.28
N ILE A 106 17.97 9.72 11.07
CA ILE A 106 16.56 9.99 10.83
C ILE A 106 16.41 10.78 9.53
N CYS A 107 17.16 11.87 9.32
CA CYS A 107 17.04 12.65 8.10
C CYS A 107 17.22 11.77 6.85
N SER A 108 18.28 10.96 6.79
CA SER A 108 18.52 10.05 5.67
C SER A 108 17.38 9.05 5.49
N LYS A 109 16.94 8.41 6.58
CA LYS A 109 15.88 7.40 6.52
C LYS A 109 14.52 8.01 6.20
N VAL A 110 14.26 9.22 6.68
CA VAL A 110 13.02 9.94 6.45
C VAL A 110 12.93 10.42 5.02
N ASP A 111 14.01 10.86 4.40
CA ASP A 111 13.98 11.21 2.98
C ASP A 111 13.62 9.98 2.13
N GLU A 112 14.20 8.82 2.44
CA GLU A 112 13.84 7.54 1.83
C GLU A 112 12.36 7.17 2.09
N LEU A 113 11.90 7.27 3.34
CA LEU A 113 10.53 6.98 3.73
C LEU A 113 9.53 7.96 3.12
N GLN A 114 9.84 9.24 3.05
CA GLN A 114 8.98 10.24 2.40
C GLN A 114 8.91 9.97 0.91
N MET A 115 10.02 9.59 0.27
CA MET A 115 10.01 9.18 -1.13
C MET A 115 9.13 7.95 -1.33
N TRP A 116 9.29 6.92 -0.49
CA TRP A 116 8.46 5.71 -0.51
C TRP A 116 6.97 6.02 -0.26
N LEU A 117 6.64 6.84 0.75
CA LEU A 117 5.28 7.28 1.05
C LEU A 117 4.68 8.07 -0.11
N ARG A 118 5.43 8.97 -0.75
CA ARG A 118 4.98 9.69 -1.95
C ARG A 118 4.71 8.73 -3.11
N GLN A 119 5.61 7.79 -3.36
CA GLN A 119 5.42 6.77 -4.41
C GLN A 119 4.22 5.86 -4.11
N ARG A 120 4.06 5.46 -2.85
CA ARG A 120 2.95 4.62 -2.40
C ARG A 120 1.63 5.38 -2.48
N LYS A 121 1.58 6.63 -2.02
CA LYS A 121 0.40 7.49 -2.15
C LYS A 121 0.04 7.70 -3.62
N ALA A 122 1.03 7.92 -4.48
CA ALA A 122 0.81 7.94 -5.92
C ALA A 122 0.22 6.62 -6.45
N ARG A 123 0.69 5.45 -5.98
CA ARG A 123 0.07 4.15 -6.33
C ARG A 123 -1.32 3.92 -5.73
N GLU A 124 -1.61 4.51 -4.57
CA GLU A 124 -2.94 4.46 -3.97
C GLU A 124 -3.93 5.39 -4.69
N GLU A 125 -3.41 6.48 -5.28
CA GLU A 125 -4.18 7.45 -6.06
C GLU A 125 -4.25 7.08 -7.55
N TRP A 126 -3.49 6.11 -8.02
CA TRP A 126 -3.41 5.76 -9.44
C TRP A 126 -3.30 4.25 -9.66
N GLY A 127 -4.18 3.71 -10.50
CA GLY A 127 -4.04 2.39 -11.10
C GLY A 127 -3.41 2.50 -12.49
N ILE A 128 -2.90 1.39 -13.01
CA ILE A 128 -2.25 1.32 -14.31
C ILE A 128 -2.91 0.24 -15.16
N LEU A 129 -3.34 0.63 -16.36
CA LEU A 129 -3.68 -0.29 -17.43
C LEU A 129 -2.43 -0.54 -18.27
N GLN A 130 -1.80 -1.70 -18.10
CA GLN A 130 -0.60 -2.09 -18.85
C GLN A 130 -0.98 -2.96 -20.05
N GLY A 131 -0.65 -2.51 -21.25
CA GLY A 131 -0.88 -3.28 -22.47
C GLY A 131 0.10 -4.45 -22.59
N ILE A 132 -0.44 -5.65 -22.71
CA ILE A 132 0.30 -6.91 -22.83
C ILE A 132 0.39 -7.36 -24.29
N SER A 133 -0.64 -7.10 -25.10
CA SER A 133 -0.64 -7.39 -26.53
C SER A 133 -1.64 -6.51 -27.28
N GLY A 134 -1.44 -6.35 -28.60
CA GLY A 134 -2.26 -5.50 -29.46
C GLY A 134 -1.67 -4.10 -29.61
N THR A 135 -2.48 -3.14 -30.06
CA THR A 135 -2.02 -1.77 -30.41
C THR A 135 -1.27 -1.06 -29.27
N TYR A 136 -1.63 -1.34 -28.02
CA TYR A 136 -1.06 -0.70 -26.83
C TYR A 136 -0.02 -1.57 -26.10
N GLU A 137 0.52 -2.60 -26.74
CA GLU A 137 1.56 -3.45 -26.14
C GLU A 137 2.74 -2.62 -25.59
N GLY A 138 3.13 -2.89 -24.34
CA GLY A 138 4.18 -2.18 -23.63
C GLY A 138 3.79 -0.79 -23.11
N THR A 139 2.60 -0.30 -23.42
CA THR A 139 2.13 1.02 -22.96
C THR A 139 1.57 0.93 -21.54
N LEU A 140 1.82 1.95 -20.72
CA LEU A 140 1.25 2.12 -19.40
C LEU A 140 0.27 3.30 -19.44
N ILE A 141 -1.00 3.05 -19.17
CA ILE A 141 -2.05 4.08 -19.17
C ILE A 141 -2.47 4.29 -17.71
N PRO A 142 -2.15 5.45 -17.11
CA PRO A 142 -2.49 5.71 -15.72
C PRO A 142 -3.97 6.11 -15.58
N ILE A 143 -4.62 5.60 -14.54
CA ILE A 143 -6.02 5.84 -14.18
C ILE A 143 -6.02 6.44 -12.77
N ARG A 144 -6.44 7.70 -12.61
CA ARG A 144 -6.56 8.28 -11.27
C ARG A 144 -7.70 7.59 -10.52
N ARG A 145 -7.58 7.48 -9.21
CA ARG A 145 -8.59 6.87 -8.35
C ARG A 145 -9.94 7.57 -8.56
N ASP A 146 -10.98 6.77 -8.68
CA ASP A 146 -12.36 7.20 -8.93
C ASP A 146 -12.55 7.96 -10.27
N GLU A 147 -11.58 7.90 -11.19
CA GLU A 147 -11.77 8.29 -12.59
C GLU A 147 -12.05 7.06 -13.46
N ASP A 148 -12.87 7.28 -14.48
CA ASP A 148 -13.17 6.29 -15.52
C ASP A 148 -12.26 6.54 -16.71
N VAL A 149 -11.60 5.49 -17.19
CA VAL A 149 -10.97 5.45 -18.51
C VAL A 149 -11.81 4.59 -19.43
N VAL A 150 -12.27 5.19 -20.53
CA VAL A 150 -13.10 4.52 -21.53
C VAL A 150 -12.22 4.02 -22.67
N ILE A 151 -12.36 2.73 -23.00
CA ILE A 151 -11.72 2.10 -24.14
C ILE A 151 -12.74 1.95 -25.26
N GLY A 152 -12.35 2.31 -26.48
CA GLY A 152 -13.23 2.21 -27.64
C GLY A 152 -12.57 2.61 -28.94
N ARG A 153 -13.33 2.65 -30.03
CA ARG A 153 -12.85 3.11 -31.34
C ARG A 153 -13.23 4.55 -31.68
N ASP A 154 -14.13 5.17 -30.91
CA ASP A 154 -14.64 6.51 -31.19
C ASP A 154 -13.95 7.55 -30.30
N PRO A 155 -13.17 8.49 -30.86
CA PRO A 155 -12.45 9.50 -30.08
C PRO A 155 -13.36 10.51 -29.39
N GLU A 156 -14.66 10.58 -29.72
CA GLU A 156 -15.62 11.40 -28.98
C GLU A 156 -16.17 10.70 -27.73
N GLU A 157 -16.09 9.36 -27.66
CA GLU A 157 -16.65 8.56 -26.56
C GLU A 157 -15.59 7.84 -25.72
N ALA A 158 -14.34 7.74 -26.19
CA ALA A 158 -13.28 6.96 -25.57
C ALA A 158 -11.98 7.76 -25.34
N ASP A 159 -11.21 7.34 -24.33
CA ASP A 159 -9.89 7.87 -23.99
C ASP A 159 -8.76 7.03 -24.59
N VAL A 160 -8.97 5.72 -24.70
CA VAL A 160 -8.04 4.75 -25.29
C VAL A 160 -8.62 4.25 -26.61
N ILE A 161 -7.99 4.65 -27.71
CA ILE A 161 -8.56 4.55 -29.07
C ILE A 161 -7.99 3.37 -29.85
N PHE A 162 -8.88 2.53 -30.37
CA PHE A 162 -8.57 1.44 -31.28
C PHE A 162 -9.11 1.68 -32.68
N GLU A 163 -8.25 1.66 -33.69
CA GLU A 163 -8.66 1.84 -35.10
C GLU A 163 -9.07 0.52 -35.77
N THR A 164 -9.94 -0.25 -35.12
CA THR A 164 -10.37 -1.57 -35.62
C THR A 164 -11.88 -1.77 -35.44
N PRO A 165 -12.60 -2.35 -36.42
CA PRO A 165 -14.05 -2.50 -36.36
C PRO A 165 -14.54 -3.50 -35.30
N GLU A 166 -13.68 -4.38 -34.80
CA GLU A 166 -14.02 -5.35 -33.75
C GLU A 166 -14.18 -4.69 -32.38
N ILE A 167 -13.52 -3.55 -32.14
CA ILE A 167 -13.70 -2.77 -30.93
C ILE A 167 -14.88 -1.82 -31.13
N SER A 168 -15.76 -1.76 -30.13
CA SER A 168 -16.97 -0.92 -30.17
C SER A 168 -16.61 0.55 -29.96
N ARG A 169 -17.47 1.47 -30.40
CA ARG A 169 -17.24 2.93 -30.27
C ARG A 169 -16.92 3.32 -28.84
N LYS A 170 -17.76 2.85 -27.91
CA LYS A 170 -17.51 2.69 -26.49
C LYS A 170 -17.55 1.19 -26.19
N HIS A 171 -16.41 0.61 -25.84
CA HIS A 171 -16.26 -0.84 -25.68
C HIS A 171 -16.37 -1.24 -24.21
N CYS A 172 -15.56 -0.65 -23.35
CA CYS A 172 -15.66 -0.85 -21.91
C CYS A 172 -15.16 0.40 -21.17
N SER A 173 -15.55 0.57 -19.92
CA SER A 173 -14.94 1.53 -19.00
C SER A 173 -14.22 0.80 -17.87
N ILE A 174 -13.11 1.38 -17.42
CA ILE A 174 -12.29 0.86 -16.32
C ILE A 174 -12.07 1.99 -15.31
N SER A 175 -12.37 1.71 -14.05
CA SER A 175 -12.15 2.63 -12.93
C SER A 175 -11.22 1.99 -11.91
N TYR A 176 -10.29 2.76 -11.35
CA TYR A 176 -9.46 2.28 -10.25
C TYR A 176 -10.07 2.69 -8.90
N LEU A 177 -10.31 1.70 -8.04
CA LEU A 177 -10.94 1.90 -6.73
C LEU A 177 -9.93 1.93 -5.57
N GLY A 178 -8.68 1.52 -5.81
CA GLY A 178 -7.61 1.45 -4.81
C GLY A 178 -6.95 0.07 -4.74
N PRO A 179 -5.87 -0.08 -3.95
CA PRO A 179 -5.09 -1.31 -3.92
C PRO A 179 -5.81 -2.51 -3.28
N LYS A 180 -6.81 -2.26 -2.42
CA LYS A 180 -7.60 -3.33 -1.77
C LYS A 180 -8.84 -3.67 -2.59
N GLU A 181 -9.48 -2.67 -3.15
CA GLU A 181 -10.73 -2.77 -3.91
C GLU A 181 -10.47 -3.16 -5.38
N GLY A 182 -9.28 -2.87 -5.92
CA GLY A 182 -8.91 -3.19 -7.30
C GLY A 182 -9.57 -2.26 -8.32
N PHE A 183 -10.18 -2.87 -9.33
CA PHE A 183 -10.73 -2.17 -10.48
C PHE A 183 -12.19 -2.51 -10.68
N LEU A 184 -12.95 -1.56 -11.23
CA LEU A 184 -14.31 -1.77 -11.70
C LEU A 184 -14.31 -1.74 -13.22
N ILE A 185 -14.97 -2.71 -13.86
CA ILE A 185 -15.06 -2.81 -15.32
C ILE A 185 -16.51 -2.90 -15.72
N ALA A 186 -16.96 -2.03 -16.62
CA ALA A 186 -18.28 -2.13 -17.24
C ALA A 186 -18.12 -2.36 -18.75
N ASP A 187 -18.68 -3.45 -19.24
CA ASP A 187 -18.68 -3.79 -20.66
C ASP A 187 -19.90 -3.18 -21.37
N PHE A 188 -19.67 -2.58 -22.54
CA PHE A 188 -20.69 -2.02 -23.43
C PHE A 188 -20.52 -2.56 -24.86
N SER A 189 -19.74 -3.63 -25.00
CA SER A 189 -19.22 -4.05 -26.27
C SER A 189 -20.16 -5.00 -27.00
N THR A 190 -19.96 -5.11 -28.32
CA THR A 190 -20.68 -6.09 -29.14
C THR A 190 -19.94 -7.43 -29.19
N ASN A 191 -18.61 -7.41 -29.05
CA ASN A 191 -17.75 -8.59 -29.19
C ASN A 191 -17.17 -9.07 -27.85
N GLY A 192 -17.71 -8.58 -26.74
CA GLY A 192 -17.38 -8.98 -25.38
C GLY A 192 -16.05 -8.42 -24.85
N THR A 193 -16.03 -8.28 -23.53
CA THR A 193 -14.81 -8.10 -22.71
C THR A 193 -14.70 -9.27 -21.75
N TYR A 194 -13.50 -9.86 -21.64
CA TYR A 194 -13.28 -11.10 -20.90
C TYR A 194 -12.20 -10.92 -19.85
N VAL A 195 -12.39 -11.47 -18.65
CA VAL A 195 -11.31 -11.61 -17.67
C VAL A 195 -10.59 -12.93 -17.95
N LEU A 196 -9.29 -12.87 -18.28
CA LEU A 196 -8.54 -14.08 -18.64
C LEU A 196 -8.42 -15.04 -17.46
N GLY A 197 -8.81 -16.29 -17.69
CA GLY A 197 -8.89 -17.32 -16.65
C GLY A 197 -10.24 -17.35 -15.90
N GLY A 198 -11.18 -16.48 -16.28
CA GLY A 198 -12.56 -16.47 -15.80
C GLY A 198 -13.58 -16.36 -16.94
N ASP A 199 -14.74 -15.80 -16.63
CA ASP A 199 -15.88 -15.67 -17.55
C ASP A 199 -15.89 -14.35 -18.33
N GLU A 200 -16.75 -14.29 -19.35
CA GLU A 200 -17.14 -13.06 -20.04
C GLU A 200 -17.84 -12.09 -19.09
N LEU A 201 -17.57 -10.80 -19.22
CA LEU A 201 -18.23 -9.78 -18.42
C LEU A 201 -19.70 -9.61 -18.85
N PRO A 202 -20.65 -9.50 -17.91
CA PRO A 202 -22.04 -9.21 -18.22
C PRO A 202 -22.20 -7.80 -18.81
N GLU A 203 -22.91 -7.70 -19.93
CA GLU A 203 -23.16 -6.43 -20.61
C GLU A 203 -23.86 -5.42 -19.69
N GLY A 204 -23.30 -4.21 -19.63
CA GLY A 204 -23.84 -3.07 -18.89
C GLY A 204 -23.75 -3.16 -17.37
N GLN A 205 -23.27 -4.26 -16.79
CA GLN A 205 -23.13 -4.43 -15.35
C GLN A 205 -21.67 -4.28 -14.91
N PRO A 206 -21.35 -3.33 -14.02
CA PRO A 206 -20.00 -3.19 -13.49
C PRO A 206 -19.57 -4.41 -12.68
N VAL A 207 -18.41 -4.96 -12.99
CA VAL A 207 -17.78 -6.08 -12.28
C VAL A 207 -16.50 -5.62 -11.63
N GLN A 208 -16.36 -5.89 -10.33
CA GLN A 208 -15.16 -5.59 -9.57
C GLN A 208 -14.14 -6.74 -9.70
N VAL A 209 -12.90 -6.40 -9.99
CA VAL A 209 -11.79 -7.35 -10.14
C VAL A 209 -10.57 -6.90 -9.33
N PRO A 210 -9.78 -7.83 -8.76
CA PRO A 210 -8.60 -7.47 -7.98
C PRO A 210 -7.48 -6.91 -8.87
N VAL A 211 -6.55 -6.17 -8.24
CA VAL A 211 -5.27 -5.81 -8.86
C VAL A 211 -4.53 -7.06 -9.33
N GLY A 212 -3.91 -6.99 -10.50
CA GLY A 212 -3.25 -8.08 -11.22
C GLY A 212 -4.17 -8.82 -12.21
N SER A 213 -5.46 -8.49 -12.25
CA SER A 213 -6.40 -9.08 -13.20
C SER A 213 -6.03 -8.75 -14.64
N ARG A 214 -6.23 -9.72 -15.54
CA ARG A 214 -5.96 -9.55 -16.97
C ARG A 214 -7.27 -9.52 -17.73
N ILE A 215 -7.45 -8.54 -18.60
CA ILE A 215 -8.62 -8.43 -19.46
C ILE A 215 -8.25 -8.56 -20.93
N SER A 216 -9.16 -9.12 -21.69
CA SER A 216 -9.05 -9.33 -23.13
C SER A 216 -10.25 -8.70 -23.83
N LEU A 217 -9.98 -7.83 -24.79
CA LEU A 217 -11.01 -7.14 -25.58
C LEU A 217 -11.25 -7.88 -26.89
N SER A 218 -12.53 -8.03 -27.28
CA SER A 218 -12.93 -8.62 -28.56
C SER A 218 -12.22 -9.94 -28.87
N ASN A 219 -12.18 -10.85 -27.89
CA ASN A 219 -11.54 -12.16 -28.01
C ASN A 219 -10.04 -12.12 -28.41
N GLY A 220 -9.26 -11.24 -27.76
CA GLY A 220 -7.80 -11.25 -27.82
C GLY A 220 -7.17 -10.22 -28.75
N LYS A 221 -7.95 -9.26 -29.26
CA LYS A 221 -7.42 -8.14 -30.07
C LYS A 221 -6.48 -7.24 -29.26
N ALA A 222 -6.80 -7.07 -27.99
CA ALA A 222 -5.93 -6.43 -27.03
C ALA A 222 -6.04 -7.16 -25.70
N VAL A 223 -4.91 -7.29 -25.01
CA VAL A 223 -4.88 -7.79 -23.64
C VAL A 223 -4.21 -6.75 -22.77
N PHE A 224 -4.82 -6.48 -21.62
CA PHE A 224 -4.26 -5.60 -20.61
C PHE A 224 -4.16 -6.32 -19.27
N VAL A 225 -3.22 -5.91 -18.44
CA VAL A 225 -3.18 -6.22 -17.00
C VAL A 225 -3.44 -4.95 -16.21
N LEU A 226 -4.23 -5.08 -15.14
CA LEU A 226 -4.64 -3.99 -14.25
C LEU A 226 -3.74 -3.99 -13.02
N VAL A 227 -2.95 -2.94 -12.80
CA VAL A 227 -1.86 -2.90 -11.79
C VAL A 227 -2.02 -1.73 -10.83
#